data_AF-A0A953HDA2-F1
#
_entry.id   AF-A0A953HDA2-F1
#
_cell.length_a   1.000
_cell.length_b   1.000
_cell.length_c   1.000
_cell.angle_alpha   90.00
_cell.angle_beta   90.00
_cell.angle_gamma   90.00
#
_symmetry.space_group_name_H-M   'P 1'
#
loop_
_entity.id
_entity.type
_entity.pdbx_description
1 polymer ?
#
loop_
_entity_poly.entity_id
_entity_poly.type
_entity_poly.pdbx_seq_one_letter_code
_entity_poly.pdbx_strand_id
1 'polypeptide(L)'
;MKATFSWSKWSLFACILLLVSAGSLFYPRWQKTHGEAQLSWDAGGYYWYLPSVFIYKDLKHQSFKDSVLRQYHMTPPEDFQYGYLHEASGNYVLRYTFGMALMEAPFFFIAHSAAASLGYPADGFSVPYQFMIYLGGILMAVIGLIYLRKLLLYYFKDSTVAITLLLLVFGTNYLNYAGIDAGNDP
;
A
#
# COMPACT_ATOMS: atom_id res chain seq x y z
N MET A 1 -12.81 -36.23 -17.49
CA MET A 1 -12.42 -34.85 -17.87
C MET A 1 -10.91 -34.73 -17.71
N LYS A 2 -10.13 -34.68 -18.79
CA LYS A 2 -8.68 -34.41 -18.69
C LYS A 2 -8.52 -32.92 -18.39
N ALA A 3 -7.84 -32.58 -17.29
CA ALA A 3 -7.51 -31.20 -16.98
C ALA A 3 -6.65 -30.65 -18.14
N THR A 4 -7.22 -29.75 -18.94
CA THR A 4 -6.48 -29.06 -20.01
C THR A 4 -5.41 -28.19 -19.36
N PHE A 5 -4.15 -28.45 -19.69
CA PHE A 5 -3.02 -27.66 -19.25
C PHE A 5 -3.23 -26.19 -19.63
N SER A 6 -3.12 -25.27 -18.67
CA SER A 6 -3.33 -23.83 -18.89
C SER A 6 -2.06 -23.08 -18.52
N TRP A 7 -1.33 -22.64 -19.53
CA TRP A 7 -0.12 -21.83 -19.42
C TRP A 7 -0.39 -20.54 -18.66
N SER A 8 -1.53 -19.90 -18.92
CA SER A 8 -1.85 -18.63 -18.26
C SER A 8 -2.05 -18.77 -16.75
N LYS A 9 -2.45 -19.94 -16.23
CA LYS A 9 -2.51 -20.19 -14.77
C LYS A 9 -1.12 -20.26 -14.15
N TRP A 10 -0.20 -20.96 -14.81
CA TRP A 10 1.19 -21.06 -14.35
C TRP A 10 1.94 -19.74 -14.46
N SER A 11 1.75 -18.99 -15.55
CA SER A 11 2.27 -17.62 -15.67
C SER A 11 1.74 -16.71 -14.56
N LEU A 12 0.43 -16.76 -14.28
CA LEU A 12 -0.17 -15.99 -13.20
C LEU A 12 0.45 -16.37 -11.85
N PHE A 13 0.59 -17.66 -11.56
CA PHE A 13 1.22 -18.13 -10.33
C PHE A 13 2.67 -17.63 -10.21
N ALA A 14 3.46 -17.75 -11.28
CA ALA A 14 4.83 -17.24 -11.31
C ALA A 14 4.90 -15.72 -11.10
N CYS A 15 3.98 -14.96 -11.70
CA CYS A 15 3.87 -13.52 -11.51
C CYS A 15 3.55 -13.14 -10.06
N ILE A 16 2.58 -13.82 -9.45
CA ILE A 16 2.19 -13.61 -8.04
C ILE A 16 3.37 -13.95 -7.12
N LEU A 17 4.02 -15.09 -7.35
CA LEU A 17 5.18 -15.51 -6.57
C LEU A 17 6.29 -14.47 -6.66
N LEU A 18 6.57 -13.96 -7.86
CA LEU A 18 7.57 -12.91 -8.05
C LEU A 18 7.20 -11.64 -7.29
N LEU A 19 5.98 -11.12 -7.45
CA LEU A 19 5.51 -9.90 -6.77
C LEU A 19 5.65 -10.00 -5.26
N VAL A 20 5.17 -11.11 -4.68
CA VAL A 20 5.25 -11.36 -3.23
C VAL A 20 6.73 -11.49 -2.82
N SER A 21 7.55 -12.22 -3.56
CA SER A 21 8.97 -12.38 -3.23
C SER A 21 9.76 -11.07 -3.34
N ALA A 22 9.45 -10.22 -4.32
CA ALA A 22 10.12 -8.94 -4.50
C ALA A 22 9.79 -7.97 -3.37
N GLY A 23 8.50 -7.83 -3.03
CA GLY A 23 8.10 -6.99 -1.90
C GLY A 23 8.52 -7.54 -0.54
N SER A 24 8.48 -8.86 -0.35
CA SER A 24 8.69 -9.47 0.98
C SER A 24 10.11 -9.90 1.30
N LEU A 25 10.86 -10.39 0.32
CA LEU A 25 12.19 -10.94 0.55
C LEU A 25 13.29 -10.01 0.05
N PHE A 26 13.05 -9.33 -1.08
CA PHE A 26 14.05 -8.45 -1.68
C PHE A 26 14.04 -7.06 -1.05
N TYR A 27 12.88 -6.42 -0.92
CA TYR A 27 12.79 -5.06 -0.41
C TYR A 27 11.55 -4.82 0.49
N PRO A 28 11.51 -5.37 1.72
CA PRO A 28 10.39 -5.20 2.63
C PRO A 28 10.33 -3.80 3.23
N ARG A 29 9.67 -2.86 2.53
CA ARG A 29 9.52 -1.44 2.94
C ARG A 29 8.88 -1.26 4.31
N TRP A 30 8.01 -2.18 4.74
CA TRP A 30 7.39 -2.15 6.07
C TRP A 30 8.38 -2.42 7.23
N GLN A 31 9.59 -2.88 6.94
CA GLN A 31 10.68 -3.01 7.91
C GLN A 31 11.70 -1.87 7.79
N LYS A 32 11.58 -1.04 6.74
CA LYS A 32 12.45 0.12 6.54
C LYS A 32 11.96 1.29 7.38
N THR A 33 12.82 2.28 7.50
CA THR A 33 12.57 3.51 8.26
C THR A 33 12.80 4.73 7.39
N HIS A 34 12.43 5.91 7.90
CA HIS A 34 12.59 7.17 7.19
C HIS A 34 11.83 7.19 5.84
N GLY A 35 12.39 7.85 4.82
CA GLY A 35 11.78 7.94 3.49
C GLY A 35 11.58 6.59 2.78
N GLU A 36 12.20 5.51 3.25
CA GLU A 36 12.08 4.17 2.67
C GLU A 36 10.92 3.36 3.29
N ALA A 37 10.34 3.84 4.39
CA ALA A 37 9.25 3.17 5.11
C ALA A 37 7.99 3.00 4.24
N GLN A 38 7.08 2.12 4.67
CA GLN A 38 5.85 1.88 3.91
C GLN A 38 4.91 3.09 3.86
N LEU A 39 4.90 3.88 4.94
CA LEU A 39 4.00 5.02 5.12
C LEU A 39 4.76 6.35 5.00
N SER A 40 5.81 6.40 4.19
CA SER A 40 6.54 7.64 3.87
C SER A 40 5.93 8.35 2.66
N TRP A 41 6.32 9.61 2.45
CA TRP A 41 5.96 10.39 1.26
C TRP A 41 4.45 10.35 0.94
N ASP A 42 4.09 10.24 -0.33
CA ASP A 42 2.71 10.28 -0.81
C ASP A 42 1.83 9.22 -0.14
N ALA A 43 2.34 7.99 0.05
CA ALA A 43 1.66 6.93 0.77
C ALA A 43 1.16 7.40 2.13
N GLY A 44 2.06 8.00 2.90
CA GLY A 44 1.76 8.56 4.22
C GLY A 44 0.68 9.63 4.15
N GLY A 45 0.70 10.48 3.12
CA GLY A 45 -0.28 11.54 2.91
C GLY A 45 -1.69 11.03 2.60
N TYR A 46 -1.80 10.06 1.70
CA TYR A 46 -3.07 9.39 1.38
C TYR A 46 -3.64 8.62 2.58
N TYR A 47 -2.77 7.92 3.32
CA TYR A 47 -3.10 7.15 4.51
C TYR A 47 -3.51 8.02 5.71
N TRP A 48 -2.97 9.26 5.81
CA TRP A 48 -3.05 10.14 6.98
C TRP A 48 -4.47 10.37 7.54
N TYR A 49 -5.49 10.29 6.68
CA TYR A 49 -6.90 10.39 7.07
C TYR A 49 -7.30 9.35 8.12
N LEU A 50 -6.80 8.12 8.03
CA LEU A 50 -7.16 7.02 8.91
C LEU A 50 -6.79 7.30 10.37
N PRO A 51 -5.50 7.53 10.73
CA PRO A 51 -5.14 7.88 12.09
C PRO A 51 -5.77 9.20 12.54
N SER A 52 -5.85 10.20 11.65
CA SER A 52 -6.47 11.51 11.96
C SER A 52 -7.91 11.37 12.46
N VAL A 53 -8.71 10.51 11.81
CA VAL A 53 -10.13 10.35 12.11
C VAL A 53 -10.35 9.35 13.25
N PHE A 54 -9.70 8.18 13.20
CA PHE A 54 -10.05 7.06 14.07
C PHE A 54 -9.23 6.96 15.36
N ILE A 55 -7.99 7.48 15.36
CA ILE A 55 -7.10 7.40 16.53
C ILE A 55 -7.03 8.77 17.22
N TYR A 56 -6.54 9.78 16.53
CA TYR A 56 -6.29 11.10 17.12
C TYR A 56 -7.54 11.96 17.20
N LYS A 57 -8.58 11.64 16.40
CA LYS A 57 -9.84 12.39 16.31
C LYS A 57 -9.63 13.89 16.06
N ASP A 58 -8.59 14.21 15.29
CA ASP A 58 -8.15 15.58 15.01
C ASP A 58 -7.83 15.73 13.52
N LEU A 59 -8.88 15.77 12.70
CA LEU A 59 -8.76 15.98 11.26
C LEU A 59 -8.40 17.42 10.91
N LYS A 60 -8.71 18.39 11.79
CA LYS A 60 -8.62 19.82 11.50
C LYS A 60 -7.31 20.44 11.94
N HIS A 61 -6.89 20.24 13.19
CA HIS A 61 -5.72 20.93 13.74
C HIS A 61 -4.43 20.13 13.54
N GLN A 62 -4.54 18.81 13.36
CA GLN A 62 -3.40 17.92 13.11
C GLN A 62 -2.32 18.06 14.19
N SER A 63 -2.74 18.26 15.44
CA SER A 63 -1.85 18.56 16.58
C SER A 63 -0.84 17.45 16.88
N PHE A 64 -1.13 16.22 16.48
CA PHE A 64 -0.26 15.06 16.65
C PHE A 64 0.87 14.98 15.62
N LYS A 65 0.78 15.70 14.49
CA LYS A 65 1.66 15.52 13.32
C LYS A 65 3.15 15.61 13.67
N ASP A 66 3.56 16.59 14.47
CA ASP A 66 4.99 16.83 14.74
C ASP A 66 5.60 15.71 15.60
N SER A 67 4.78 15.10 16.47
CA SER A 67 5.22 13.97 17.29
C SER A 67 5.39 12.71 16.45
N VAL A 68 4.43 12.44 15.57
CA VAL A 68 4.43 11.30 14.66
C VAL A 68 5.55 11.42 13.62
N LEU A 69 5.73 12.58 12.99
CA LEU A 69 6.79 12.81 12.01
C LEU A 69 8.18 12.69 12.63
N ARG A 70 8.37 13.16 13.87
CA ARG A 70 9.63 12.99 14.59
C ARG A 70 9.90 11.55 15.02
N GLN A 71 8.86 10.76 15.28
CA GLN A 71 9.01 9.37 15.69
C GLN A 71 9.28 8.44 14.50
N TYR A 72 8.59 8.65 13.38
CA TYR A 72 8.58 7.74 12.24
C TYR A 72 9.39 8.23 11.03
N HIS A 73 9.77 9.51 11.00
CA HIS A 73 10.60 10.12 9.96
C HIS A 73 10.06 9.93 8.52
N MET A 74 8.74 9.90 8.36
CA MET A 74 8.04 9.59 7.11
C MET A 74 8.20 10.67 6.03
N THR A 75 8.44 11.91 6.45
CA THR A 75 8.74 13.09 5.63
C THR A 75 9.52 14.06 6.53
N PRO A 76 10.32 15.02 5.98
CA PRO A 76 11.03 16.00 6.79
C PRO A 76 10.08 16.69 7.80
N PRO A 77 10.33 16.61 9.13
CA PRO A 77 9.38 17.07 10.14
C PRO A 77 9.19 18.59 10.14
N GLU A 78 10.14 19.34 9.58
CA GLU A 78 10.06 20.79 9.37
C GLU A 78 9.00 21.22 8.34
N ASP A 79 8.57 20.31 7.46
CA ASP A 79 7.57 20.57 6.44
C ASP A 79 6.48 19.50 6.45
N PHE A 80 5.27 19.86 6.92
CA PHE A 80 4.14 18.93 6.90
C PHE A 80 3.62 18.75 5.47
N GLN A 81 4.29 17.91 4.69
CA GLN A 81 4.00 17.74 3.26
C GLN A 81 2.58 17.23 2.98
N TYR A 82 1.93 16.60 3.97
CA TYR A 82 0.59 16.02 3.83
C TYR A 82 -0.55 17.04 3.90
N GLY A 83 -0.30 18.24 4.41
CA GLY A 83 -1.33 19.27 4.56
C GLY A 83 -0.76 20.67 4.68
N TYR A 84 -1.54 21.68 4.32
CA TYR A 84 -1.15 23.08 4.50
C TYR A 84 -2.05 23.77 5.53
N LEU A 85 -1.49 24.73 6.26
CA LEU A 85 -2.26 25.55 7.20
C LEU A 85 -3.07 26.58 6.40
N HIS A 86 -4.39 26.54 6.52
CA HIS A 86 -5.27 27.55 5.96
C HIS A 86 -5.41 28.73 6.93
N GLU A 87 -4.63 29.78 6.70
CA GLU A 87 -4.44 30.92 7.60
C GLU A 87 -5.75 31.53 8.12
N ALA A 88 -6.74 31.74 7.25
CA ALA A 88 -8.01 32.36 7.63
C ALA A 88 -8.82 31.53 8.65
N SER A 89 -8.64 30.20 8.65
CA SER A 89 -9.38 29.30 9.53
C SER A 89 -8.56 28.74 10.69
N GLY A 90 -7.23 28.84 10.64
CA GLY A 90 -6.31 28.19 11.58
C GLY A 90 -6.28 26.66 11.50
N ASN A 91 -6.96 26.04 10.53
CA ASN A 91 -7.00 24.59 10.35
C ASN A 91 -6.06 24.13 9.23
N TYR A 92 -5.59 22.89 9.33
CA TYR A 92 -4.93 22.19 8.24
C TYR A 92 -5.92 21.67 7.21
N VAL A 93 -5.53 21.76 5.95
CA VAL A 93 -6.18 21.12 4.82
C VAL A 93 -5.23 20.05 4.28
N LEU A 94 -5.63 18.79 4.35
CA LEU A 94 -4.87 17.68 3.78
C LEU A 94 -4.85 17.80 2.25
N ARG A 95 -3.66 17.66 1.65
CA ARG A 95 -3.45 17.84 0.20
C ARG A 95 -3.90 16.63 -0.62
N TYR A 96 -3.83 15.45 -0.02
CA TYR A 96 -4.14 14.18 -0.64
C TYR A 96 -5.64 13.88 -0.57
N THR A 97 -6.19 13.12 -1.50
CA THR A 97 -7.60 12.69 -1.46
C THR A 97 -7.76 11.49 -0.54
N PHE A 98 -8.93 11.30 0.07
CA PHE A 98 -9.16 10.22 1.04
C PHE A 98 -9.46 8.84 0.39
N GLY A 99 -9.50 8.73 -0.94
CA GLY A 99 -9.93 7.52 -1.64
C GLY A 99 -9.07 6.30 -1.29
N MET A 100 -7.76 6.49 -1.19
CA MET A 100 -6.82 5.44 -0.79
C MET A 100 -6.99 5.02 0.67
N ALA A 101 -7.14 5.99 1.59
CA ALA A 101 -7.48 5.70 2.98
C ALA A 101 -8.73 4.81 3.12
N LEU A 102 -9.74 4.99 2.25
CA LEU A 102 -10.91 4.12 2.27
C LEU A 102 -10.59 2.67 1.86
N MET A 103 -9.74 2.48 0.86
CA MET A 103 -9.28 1.15 0.43
C MET A 103 -8.40 0.47 1.49
N GLU A 104 -7.62 1.27 2.21
CA GLU A 104 -6.70 0.85 3.26
C GLU A 104 -7.38 0.60 4.62
N ALA A 105 -8.54 1.21 4.85
CA ALA A 105 -9.31 1.13 6.10
C ALA A 105 -9.45 -0.30 6.69
N PRO A 106 -9.85 -1.35 5.94
CA PRO A 106 -9.95 -2.69 6.51
C PRO A 106 -8.61 -3.20 7.05
N PHE A 107 -7.51 -2.95 6.34
CA PHE A 107 -6.16 -3.36 6.75
C PHE A 107 -5.67 -2.57 7.95
N PHE A 108 -5.98 -1.27 7.99
CA PHE A 108 -5.74 -0.40 9.13
C PHE A 108 -6.44 -0.89 10.40
N PHE A 109 -7.73 -1.24 10.32
CA PHE A 109 -8.46 -1.72 11.50
C PHE A 109 -7.96 -3.07 11.99
N ILE A 110 -7.56 -3.96 11.08
CA ILE A 110 -6.89 -5.21 11.45
C ILE A 110 -5.59 -4.91 12.19
N ALA A 111 -4.73 -4.04 11.65
CA ALA A 111 -3.49 -3.62 12.31
C ALA A 111 -3.75 -3.00 13.69
N HIS A 112 -4.73 -2.09 13.78
CA HIS A 112 -5.07 -1.40 15.02
C HIS A 112 -5.52 -2.38 16.10
N SER A 113 -6.35 -3.37 15.74
CA SER A 113 -6.82 -4.39 16.68
C SER A 113 -5.70 -5.32 17.18
N ALA A 114 -4.67 -5.56 16.35
CA ALA A 114 -3.58 -6.46 16.68
C ALA A 114 -2.38 -5.77 17.36
N ALA A 115 -2.18 -4.47 17.14
CA ALA A 115 -0.95 -3.77 17.51
C ALA A 115 -0.58 -3.92 19.00
N ALA A 116 -1.53 -3.63 19.90
CA ALA A 116 -1.30 -3.70 21.34
C ALA A 116 -0.97 -5.13 21.82
N SER A 117 -1.66 -6.15 21.29
CA SER A 117 -1.42 -7.56 21.63
C SER A 117 -0.07 -8.05 21.14
N LEU A 118 0.46 -7.46 20.06
CA LEU A 118 1.79 -7.74 19.52
C LEU A 118 2.90 -6.91 20.19
N GLY A 119 2.57 -6.06 21.17
CA GLY A 119 3.53 -5.22 21.89
C GLY A 119 3.95 -3.95 21.13
N TYR A 120 3.20 -3.56 20.10
CA TYR A 120 3.45 -2.34 19.33
C TYR A 120 2.52 -1.19 19.75
N PRO A 121 2.95 0.07 19.61
CA PRO A 121 2.07 1.22 19.79
C PRO A 121 0.85 1.16 18.86
N ALA A 122 -0.35 1.34 19.41
CA ALA A 122 -1.59 1.42 18.63
C ALA A 122 -1.84 2.86 18.12
N ASP A 123 -0.85 3.43 17.45
CA ASP A 123 -0.78 4.87 17.10
C ASP A 123 -1.06 5.18 15.62
N GLY A 124 -1.29 4.15 14.81
CA GLY A 124 -1.54 4.28 13.38
C GLY A 124 -0.30 4.19 12.51
N PHE A 125 0.91 4.02 13.04
CA PHE A 125 2.13 4.11 12.22
C PHE A 125 3.18 3.04 12.55
N SER A 126 3.03 2.36 13.67
CA SER A 126 3.90 1.25 14.05
C SER A 126 3.90 0.09 13.04
N VAL A 127 4.85 -0.84 13.20
CA VAL A 127 5.12 -1.94 12.24
C VAL A 127 3.87 -2.71 11.79
N PRO A 128 2.88 -3.05 12.66
CA PRO A 128 1.66 -3.72 12.21
C PRO A 128 0.88 -2.94 11.15
N TYR A 129 0.82 -1.60 11.24
CA TYR A 129 0.15 -0.76 10.24
C TYR A 129 0.89 -0.80 8.92
N GLN A 130 2.21 -0.58 8.94
CA GLN A 130 3.04 -0.64 7.74
C GLN A 130 2.90 -1.99 7.02
N PHE A 131 2.96 -3.10 7.77
CA PHE A 131 2.82 -4.43 7.18
C PHE A 131 1.42 -4.66 6.59
N MET A 132 0.36 -4.29 7.31
CA MET A 132 -1.00 -4.52 6.83
C MET A 132 -1.34 -3.68 5.60
N ILE A 133 -0.82 -2.46 5.50
CA ILE A 133 -0.98 -1.61 4.31
C ILE A 133 -0.23 -2.19 3.10
N TYR A 134 1.02 -2.63 3.30
CA TYR A 134 1.75 -3.40 2.29
C TYR A 134 0.95 -4.62 1.81
N LEU A 135 0.42 -5.42 2.75
CA LEU A 135 -0.35 -6.62 2.45
C LEU A 135 -1.63 -6.28 1.66
N GLY A 136 -2.27 -5.16 1.98
CA GLY A 136 -3.42 -4.65 1.23
C GLY A 136 -3.06 -4.30 -0.22
N GLY A 137 -1.93 -3.61 -0.42
CA GLY A 137 -1.40 -3.31 -1.75
C GLY A 137 -1.15 -4.57 -2.58
N ILE A 138 -0.46 -5.56 -2.00
CA ILE A 138 -0.21 -6.86 -2.65
C ILE A 138 -1.52 -7.58 -2.99
N LEU A 139 -2.49 -7.59 -2.06
CA LEU A 139 -3.77 -8.24 -2.31
C LEU A 139 -4.50 -7.61 -3.51
N MET A 140 -4.53 -6.27 -3.58
CA MET A 140 -5.14 -5.55 -4.70
C MET A 140 -4.42 -5.83 -6.02
N ALA A 141 -3.08 -5.88 -6.02
CA ALA A 141 -2.29 -6.25 -7.20
C ALA A 141 -2.59 -7.67 -7.69
N VAL A 142 -2.71 -8.64 -6.77
CA VAL A 142 -3.05 -10.04 -7.07
C VAL A 142 -4.46 -10.14 -7.65
N ILE A 143 -5.43 -9.45 -7.04
CA ILE A 143 -6.81 -9.38 -7.55
C ILE A 143 -6.80 -8.79 -8.97
N GLY A 144 -6.06 -7.69 -9.18
CA GLY A 144 -5.88 -7.06 -10.49
C GLY A 144 -5.38 -8.04 -11.55
N LEU A 145 -4.32 -8.80 -11.27
CA LEU A 145 -3.79 -9.81 -12.20
C LEU A 145 -4.78 -10.96 -12.48
N ILE A 146 -5.52 -11.41 -11.47
CA ILE A 146 -6.55 -12.45 -11.64
C ILE A 146 -7.64 -11.97 -12.60
N TYR A 147 -8.16 -10.75 -12.39
CA TYR A 147 -9.21 -10.18 -13.24
C TYR A 147 -8.69 -9.81 -14.63
N LEU A 148 -7.46 -9.32 -14.74
CA LEU A 148 -6.80 -9.08 -16.02
C LEU A 148 -6.70 -10.38 -16.84
N ARG A 149 -6.24 -11.48 -16.21
CA ARG A 149 -6.22 -12.80 -16.86
C ARG A 149 -7.62 -13.21 -17.33
N LYS A 150 -8.63 -13.08 -16.48
CA LYS A 150 -10.03 -13.42 -16.83
C LYS A 150 -10.53 -12.61 -18.02
N LEU A 151 -10.26 -11.31 -18.04
CA LEU A 151 -10.65 -10.41 -19.11
C LEU A 151 -9.94 -10.77 -20.43
N LEU A 152 -8.63 -10.97 -20.40
CA LEU A 152 -7.85 -11.30 -21.60
C LEU A 152 -8.26 -12.66 -22.21
N LEU A 153 -8.64 -13.64 -21.38
CA LEU A 153 -9.12 -14.94 -21.88
C LEU A 153 -10.47 -14.87 -22.59
N TYR A 154 -11.21 -13.77 -22.45
CA TYR A 154 -12.43 -13.56 -23.25
C TYR A 154 -12.10 -13.25 -24.72
N TYR A 155 -10.93 -12.66 -24.99
CA TYR A 155 -10.56 -12.17 -26.32
C TYR A 155 -9.40 -12.95 -26.96
N PHE A 156 -8.55 -13.60 -26.16
CA PHE A 156 -7.30 -14.20 -26.62
C PHE A 156 -7.12 -15.65 -26.16
N LYS A 157 -6.27 -16.39 -26.88
CA LYS A 157 -5.89 -17.77 -26.54
C LYS A 157 -5.00 -17.81 -25.29
N ASP A 158 -5.05 -18.92 -24.56
CA ASP A 158 -4.34 -19.13 -23.29
C ASP A 158 -2.83 -18.83 -23.33
N SER A 159 -2.13 -19.18 -24.41
CA SER A 159 -0.70 -18.90 -24.58
C SER A 159 -0.39 -17.42 -24.75
N THR A 160 -1.22 -16.68 -25.50
CA THR A 160 -1.08 -15.23 -25.65
C THR A 160 -1.24 -14.55 -24.30
N VAL A 161 -2.28 -14.92 -23.54
CA VAL A 161 -2.50 -14.38 -22.18
C VAL A 161 -1.32 -14.71 -21.26
N ALA A 162 -0.80 -15.94 -21.34
CA ALA A 162 0.35 -16.37 -20.54
C ALA A 162 1.59 -15.50 -20.78
N ILE A 163 1.91 -15.21 -22.04
CA ILE A 163 3.04 -14.36 -22.43
C ILE A 163 2.77 -12.90 -22.02
N THR A 164 1.56 -12.38 -22.25
CA THR A 164 1.20 -11.01 -21.86
C THR A 164 1.37 -10.78 -20.36
N LEU A 165 0.94 -11.71 -19.51
CA LEU A 165 1.12 -11.59 -18.05
C LEU A 165 2.59 -11.56 -17.67
N LEU A 166 3.42 -12.43 -18.26
CA LEU A 166 4.86 -12.44 -18.00
C LEU A 166 5.52 -11.14 -18.47
N LEU A 167 5.19 -10.65 -19.67
CA LEU A 167 5.74 -9.38 -20.17
C LEU A 167 5.29 -8.19 -19.33
N LEU A 168 4.05 -8.18 -18.84
CA LEU A 168 3.57 -7.13 -17.95
C LEU A 168 4.41 -7.11 -16.66
N VAL A 169 4.56 -8.25 -15.98
CA VAL A 169 5.20 -8.27 -14.67
C VAL A 169 6.72 -8.21 -14.75
N PHE A 170 7.35 -8.94 -15.68
CA PHE A 170 8.81 -8.99 -15.82
C PHE A 170 9.38 -7.92 -16.77
N GLY A 171 8.58 -7.47 -17.73
CA GLY A 171 9.03 -6.58 -18.81
C GLY A 171 8.63 -5.12 -18.62
N THR A 172 7.89 -4.77 -17.56
CA THR A 172 7.52 -3.38 -17.26
C THR A 172 7.88 -3.00 -15.82
N ASN A 173 7.64 -1.74 -15.48
CA ASN A 173 7.75 -1.20 -14.12
C ASN A 173 6.66 -1.72 -13.15
N TYR A 174 5.71 -2.54 -13.61
CA TYR A 174 4.64 -3.09 -12.76
C TYR A 174 5.17 -3.83 -11.53
N LEU A 175 6.28 -4.58 -11.64
CA LEU A 175 6.89 -5.26 -10.48
C LEU A 175 7.34 -4.28 -9.39
N ASN A 176 7.81 -3.09 -9.78
CA ASN A 176 8.20 -2.06 -8.84
C ASN A 176 6.96 -1.55 -8.09
N TYR A 177 6.00 -0.99 -8.83
CA TYR A 177 4.80 -0.39 -8.26
C TYR A 177 3.91 -1.37 -7.48
N ALA A 178 3.70 -2.57 -8.02
CA ALA A 178 2.75 -3.54 -7.47
C ALA A 178 3.39 -4.55 -6.51
N GLY A 179 4.72 -4.54 -6.37
CA GLY A 179 5.48 -5.50 -5.55
C GLY A 179 6.34 -4.80 -4.50
N ILE A 180 7.35 -4.04 -4.95
CA ILE A 180 8.30 -3.35 -4.08
C ILE A 180 7.64 -2.15 -3.37
N ASP A 181 6.89 -1.35 -4.12
CA ASP A 181 6.18 -0.16 -3.67
C ASP A 181 4.68 -0.41 -3.46
N ALA A 182 4.31 -1.67 -3.25
CA ALA A 182 2.92 -2.08 -3.09
C ALA A 182 2.27 -1.35 -1.91
N GLY A 183 1.27 -0.50 -2.18
CA GLY A 183 0.62 0.34 -1.17
C GLY A 183 1.43 1.57 -0.75
N ASN A 184 2.46 1.93 -1.52
CA ASN A 184 3.28 3.13 -1.34
C ASN A 184 3.01 4.16 -2.46
N ASP A 185 2.78 3.68 -3.68
CA ASP A 185 2.49 4.50 -4.86
C ASP A 185 1.06 4.20 -5.39
N PRO A 186 0.04 4.98 -4.98
CA PRO A 186 -1.34 4.84 -5.44
C PRO A 186 -1.66 5.42 -6.82
#